data_AF-A0A3E0TQZ2-F1
#
_entry.id   AF-A0A3E0TQZ2-F1
#
_cell.length_a   1.000
_cell.length_b   1.000
_cell.length_c   1.000
_cell.angle_alpha   90.00
_cell.angle_beta   90.00
_cell.angle_gamma   90.00
#
_symmetry.space_group_name_H-M   'P 1'
#
loop_
_entity.id
_entity.type
_entity.pdbx_description
1 polymer ?
#
loop_
_entity_poly.entity_id
_entity_poly.type
_entity_poly.pdbx_seq_one_letter_code
_entity_poly.pdbx_strand_id
1 'polypeptide(L)'
;MTMKITGRVIKGHQVASGKATNSPFSAGTIALQKPFFKKLGLDLSEMFNGTINLALEQPNQVSQAAQSVQFGKADYRFKDVKWTTDWPAEHFDFYACQITHQGKHYSAFIYQPKAETKVGHFQPNNVVELIAPFIAGLSYGDELELLING
;
A
#
# COMPACT_ATOMS: atom_id res chain seq x y z
N MET A 1 -11.82 -14.01 9.91
CA MET A 1 -11.08 -13.91 11.21
C MET A 1 -10.30 -12.60 11.17
N THR A 2 -10.33 -11.77 12.21
CA THR A 2 -9.60 -10.49 12.19
C THR A 2 -8.16 -10.69 12.65
N MET A 3 -7.19 -10.26 11.85
CA MET A 3 -5.77 -10.31 12.16
C MET A 3 -5.29 -8.92 12.57
N LYS A 4 -4.49 -8.85 13.64
CA LYS A 4 -3.89 -7.62 14.15
C LYS A 4 -2.37 -7.71 14.01
N ILE A 5 -1.76 -6.71 13.37
CA ILE A 5 -0.32 -6.66 13.11
C ILE A 5 0.21 -5.27 13.46
N THR A 6 1.37 -5.21 14.12
CA THR A 6 2.11 -3.97 14.35
C THR A 6 3.20 -3.77 13.29
N GLY A 7 3.53 -2.51 13.01
CA GLY A 7 4.60 -2.18 12.08
C GLY A 7 5.11 -0.77 12.27
N ARG A 8 6.25 -0.48 11.65
CA ARG A 8 6.91 0.82 11.72
C ARG A 8 6.90 1.53 10.39
N VAL A 9 6.55 2.82 10.40
CA VAL A 9 6.53 3.64 9.19
C VAL A 9 7.96 3.87 8.72
N ILE A 10 8.24 3.48 7.48
CA ILE A 10 9.54 3.64 6.85
C ILE A 10 9.47 4.54 5.62
N LYS A 11 10.63 5.06 5.22
CA LYS A 11 10.76 5.80 3.98
C LYS A 11 10.79 4.83 2.79
N GLY A 12 9.85 4.97 1.86
CA GLY A 12 9.88 4.29 0.56
C GLY A 12 10.52 5.13 -0.55
N HIS A 13 10.34 4.72 -1.80
CA HIS A 13 10.90 5.39 -2.97
C HIS A 13 10.22 6.73 -3.33
N GLN A 14 9.10 7.08 -2.67
CA GLN A 14 8.38 8.35 -2.85
C GLN A 14 7.77 8.59 -4.26
N VAL A 15 7.71 7.56 -5.10
CA VAL A 15 7.07 7.60 -6.43
C VAL A 15 5.54 7.75 -6.31
N ALA A 16 4.93 7.03 -5.36
CA ALA A 16 3.49 7.08 -5.11
C ALA A 16 2.96 8.48 -4.80
N SER A 17 3.78 9.28 -4.12
CA SER A 17 3.46 10.65 -3.69
C SER A 17 4.03 11.75 -4.59
N GLY A 18 4.71 11.40 -5.68
CA GLY A 18 5.31 12.36 -6.62
C GLY A 18 6.52 13.11 -6.07
N LYS A 19 7.05 12.71 -4.90
CA LYS A 19 8.21 13.37 -4.26
C LYS A 19 9.55 12.79 -4.69
N ALA A 20 9.55 11.71 -5.48
CA ALA A 20 10.76 11.12 -6.03
C ALA A 20 11.39 12.02 -7.11
N THR A 21 12.66 12.40 -6.95
CA THR A 21 13.35 13.32 -7.87
C THR A 21 13.48 12.78 -9.30
N ASN A 22 13.55 11.46 -9.45
CA ASN A 22 13.80 10.79 -10.73
C ASN A 22 12.56 10.05 -11.27
N SER A 23 11.36 10.40 -10.79
CA SER A 23 10.12 9.80 -11.27
C SER A 23 9.51 10.65 -12.39
N PRO A 24 9.02 10.05 -13.49
CA PRO A 24 8.28 10.79 -14.51
C PRO A 24 6.89 11.25 -14.02
N PHE A 25 6.43 10.78 -12.85
CA PHE A 25 5.09 11.04 -12.33
C PHE A 25 5.12 12.15 -11.27
N SER A 26 5.21 13.41 -11.70
CA SER A 26 5.28 14.58 -10.79
C SER A 26 4.04 14.73 -9.89
N ALA A 27 2.87 14.28 -10.35
CA ALA A 27 1.64 14.25 -9.54
C ALA A 27 1.58 13.05 -8.55
N GLY A 28 2.50 12.09 -8.68
CA GLY A 28 2.49 10.81 -7.97
C GLY A 28 1.57 9.78 -8.62
N THR A 29 1.96 8.49 -8.56
CA THR A 29 1.19 7.43 -9.24
C THR A 29 -0.21 7.26 -8.66
N ILE A 30 -0.39 7.45 -7.35
CA ILE A 30 -1.72 7.32 -6.72
C ILE A 30 -2.70 8.34 -7.30
N ALA A 31 -2.28 9.60 -7.47
CA ALA A 31 -3.14 10.62 -8.06
C ALA A 31 -3.57 10.25 -9.49
N LEU A 32 -2.65 9.69 -10.28
CA LEU A 32 -2.90 9.26 -11.66
C LEU A 32 -3.78 8.00 -11.75
N GLN A 33 -3.64 7.08 -10.79
CA GLN A 33 -4.35 5.80 -10.79
C GLN A 33 -5.77 5.89 -10.22
N LYS A 34 -6.03 6.78 -9.26
CA LYS A 34 -7.35 6.95 -8.59
C LYS A 34 -8.54 7.05 -9.54
N PRO A 35 -8.51 7.82 -10.65
CA PRO A 35 -9.63 7.89 -11.59
C PRO A 35 -9.98 6.53 -12.21
N PHE A 36 -8.99 5.66 -12.44
CA PHE A 36 -9.20 4.32 -12.98
C PHE A 36 -9.82 3.40 -11.93
N PHE A 37 -9.31 3.41 -10.70
CA PHE A 37 -9.88 2.62 -9.60
C PHE A 37 -11.32 3.01 -9.30
N LYS A 38 -11.63 4.32 -9.34
CA LYS A 38 -13.01 4.81 -9.16
C LYS A 38 -13.96 4.29 -10.22
N LYS A 39 -13.55 4.28 -11.50
CA LYS A 39 -14.33 3.69 -12.61
C LYS A 39 -14.54 2.18 -12.45
N LEU A 40 -13.61 1.50 -11.78
CA LEU A 40 -13.66 0.06 -11.51
C LEU A 40 -14.37 -0.30 -10.20
N GLY A 41 -14.89 0.69 -9.45
CA GLY A 41 -15.72 0.49 -8.26
C GLY A 41 -15.04 0.74 -6.91
N LEU A 42 -13.78 1.20 -6.88
CA LEU A 42 -13.09 1.61 -5.67
C LEU A 42 -12.85 3.13 -5.66
N ASP A 43 -13.64 3.87 -4.89
CA ASP A 43 -13.47 5.31 -4.74
C ASP A 43 -12.46 5.65 -3.63
N LEU A 44 -11.32 6.22 -4.01
CA LEU A 44 -10.24 6.66 -3.12
C LEU A 44 -10.11 8.19 -3.08
N SER A 45 -11.16 8.94 -3.45
CA SER A 45 -11.16 10.40 -3.48
C SER A 45 -10.73 11.05 -2.16
N GLU A 46 -11.22 10.52 -1.03
CA GLU A 46 -10.91 10.99 0.33
C GLU A 46 -9.53 10.54 0.85
N MET A 47 -8.82 9.70 0.10
CA MET A 47 -7.51 9.19 0.52
C MET A 47 -6.39 10.17 0.15
N PHE A 48 -5.25 10.10 0.82
CA PHE A 48 -4.08 10.89 0.46
C PHE A 48 -3.50 10.42 -0.89
N ASN A 49 -2.85 11.33 -1.64
CA ASN A 49 -2.16 11.00 -2.89
C ASN A 49 -0.75 10.48 -2.60
N GLY A 50 -0.67 9.28 -2.04
CA GLY A 50 0.58 8.61 -1.71
C GLY A 50 0.35 7.35 -0.90
N THR A 51 1.43 6.62 -0.63
CA THR A 51 1.40 5.42 0.21
C THR A 51 2.21 5.61 1.49
N ILE A 52 1.75 5.00 2.57
CA ILE A 52 2.54 4.78 3.78
C ILE A 52 3.25 3.44 3.59
N ASN A 53 4.58 3.42 3.68
CA ASN A 53 5.32 2.15 3.69
C ASN A 53 5.44 1.69 5.14
N LEU A 54 4.84 0.56 5.46
CA LEU A 54 4.85 -0.01 6.80
C LEU A 54 5.67 -1.30 6.82
N ALA A 55 6.79 -1.28 7.53
CA ALA A 55 7.55 -2.49 7.82
C ALA A 55 6.88 -3.23 8.97
N LEU A 56 6.22 -4.35 8.66
CA LEU A 56 5.54 -5.19 9.64
C LEU A 56 6.57 -5.85 10.57
N GLU A 57 6.22 -5.89 11.85
CA GLU A 57 6.97 -6.61 12.86
C GLU A 57 6.69 -8.12 12.69
N GLN A 58 7.76 -8.92 12.66
CA GLN A 58 7.65 -10.38 12.59
C GLN A 58 7.33 -10.90 13.99
N PRO A 59 6.29 -11.75 14.17
CA PRO A 59 6.12 -12.46 15.43
C PRO A 59 7.29 -13.45 15.60
N ASN A 60 8.18 -13.16 16.54
CA ASN A 60 9.20 -14.03 17.13
C ASN A 60 9.94 -14.99 16.17
N GLN A 61 11.10 -14.56 15.67
CA GLN A 61 12.25 -15.42 15.31
C GLN A 61 11.94 -16.71 14.53
N VAL A 62 11.16 -16.64 13.45
CA VAL A 62 11.19 -17.67 12.41
C VAL A 62 12.09 -17.15 11.28
N SER A 63 12.98 -18.01 10.79
CA SER A 63 14.05 -17.73 9.84
C SER A 63 13.61 -16.85 8.66
N GLN A 64 14.47 -15.88 8.29
CA GLN A 64 14.29 -14.84 7.25
C GLN A 64 14.01 -15.36 5.82
N ALA A 65 13.82 -16.66 5.63
CA ALA A 65 13.55 -17.26 4.34
C ALA A 65 12.04 -17.47 4.14
N ALA A 66 11.45 -16.59 3.33
CA ALA A 66 10.24 -16.86 2.54
C ALA A 66 8.85 -16.84 3.22
N GLN A 67 8.57 -15.90 4.12
CA GLN A 67 7.16 -15.52 4.38
C GLN A 67 6.82 -14.21 3.70
N SER A 68 6.25 -14.32 2.50
CA SER A 68 5.42 -13.25 1.95
C SER A 68 4.19 -13.11 2.85
N VAL A 69 3.81 -11.87 3.19
CA VAL A 69 2.55 -11.64 3.89
C VAL A 69 1.43 -12.01 2.93
N GLN A 70 0.84 -13.19 3.12
CA GLN A 70 -0.31 -13.62 2.35
C GLN A 70 -1.56 -13.11 3.03
N PHE A 71 -2.10 -12.02 2.50
CA PHE A 71 -3.47 -11.63 2.79
C PHE A 71 -4.42 -12.62 2.11
N GLY A 72 -5.61 -12.83 2.67
CA GLY A 72 -6.62 -13.74 2.14
C GLY A 72 -7.17 -13.31 0.78
N LYS A 73 -8.50 -13.33 0.62
CA LYS A 73 -9.13 -12.82 -0.60
C LYS A 73 -9.02 -11.29 -0.64
N ALA A 74 -8.60 -10.74 -1.78
CA ALA A 74 -8.62 -9.29 -1.99
C ALA A 74 -10.06 -8.77 -2.07
N ASP A 75 -10.33 -7.65 -1.43
CA ASP A 75 -11.63 -6.96 -1.49
C ASP A 75 -11.88 -6.36 -2.87
N TYR A 76 -10.80 -5.86 -3.51
CA TYR A 76 -10.82 -5.43 -4.90
C TYR A 76 -9.66 -6.07 -5.65
N ARG A 77 -9.96 -6.59 -6.84
CA ARG A 77 -8.97 -7.11 -7.78
C ARG A 77 -9.23 -6.52 -9.15
N PHE A 78 -8.31 -5.70 -9.62
CA PHE A 78 -8.36 -5.10 -10.94
C PHE A 78 -7.26 -5.69 -11.80
N LYS A 79 -7.61 -6.09 -13.02
CA LYS A 79 -6.65 -6.63 -13.98
C LYS A 79 -6.52 -5.70 -15.18
N ASP A 80 -5.32 -5.67 -15.77
CA ASP A 80 -5.04 -4.96 -17.01
C ASP A 80 -5.44 -3.48 -16.96
N VAL A 81 -5.17 -2.83 -15.83
CA VAL A 81 -5.47 -1.40 -15.66
C VAL A 81 -4.37 -0.58 -16.36
N LYS A 82 -4.70 -0.07 -17.55
CA LYS A 82 -3.85 0.84 -18.32
C LYS A 82 -4.05 2.28 -17.82
N TRP A 83 -3.34 2.65 -16.76
CA TRP A 83 -3.45 3.98 -16.12
C TRP A 83 -2.49 5.04 -16.68
N THR A 84 -1.55 4.64 -17.55
CA THR A 84 -0.61 5.52 -18.25
C THR A 84 -0.41 5.03 -19.69
N THR A 85 -0.10 5.94 -20.61
CA THR A 85 0.22 5.61 -22.01
C THR A 85 1.55 4.87 -22.12
N ASP A 86 2.53 5.26 -21.31
CA ASP A 86 3.94 4.93 -21.53
C ASP A 86 4.37 3.58 -20.94
N TRP A 87 3.56 3.02 -20.03
CA TRP A 87 3.88 1.78 -19.32
C TRP A 87 2.81 0.71 -19.56
N PRO A 88 3.17 -0.59 -19.52
CA PRO A 88 2.20 -1.68 -19.61
C PRO A 88 1.06 -1.55 -18.60
N ALA A 89 -0.06 -2.20 -18.89
CA ALA A 89 -1.12 -2.32 -17.92
C ALA A 89 -0.65 -3.11 -16.69
N GLU A 90 -1.20 -2.78 -15.53
CA GLU A 90 -0.86 -3.43 -14.26
C GLU A 90 -2.10 -4.06 -13.62
N HIS A 91 -1.88 -5.10 -12.81
CA HIS A 91 -2.92 -5.66 -11.96
C HIS A 91 -2.79 -5.07 -10.54
N PHE A 92 -3.91 -4.94 -9.84
CA PHE A 92 -3.96 -4.36 -8.50
C PHE A 92 -4.85 -5.19 -7.62
N ASP A 93 -4.34 -5.56 -6.45
CA ASP A 93 -5.14 -6.09 -5.35
C ASP A 93 -5.21 -5.04 -4.24
N PHE A 94 -6.39 -4.91 -3.64
CA PHE A 94 -6.63 -4.10 -2.45
C PHE A 94 -7.24 -4.95 -1.35
N TYR A 95 -6.75 -4.75 -0.14
CA TYR A 95 -7.27 -5.40 1.06
C TYR A 95 -7.68 -4.31 2.04
N ALA A 96 -8.96 -4.28 2.41
CA ALA A 96 -9.50 -3.34 3.37
C ALA A 96 -8.88 -3.60 4.75
N CYS A 97 -8.41 -2.53 5.38
CA CYS A 97 -7.84 -2.59 6.71
C CYS A 97 -8.21 -1.33 7.51
N GLN A 98 -7.95 -1.39 8.81
CA GLN A 98 -8.02 -0.24 9.68
C GLN A 98 -6.64 0.04 10.27
N ILE A 99 -6.18 1.28 10.17
CA ILE A 99 -4.97 1.76 10.83
C ILE A 99 -5.37 2.32 12.19
N THR A 100 -4.65 1.94 13.24
CA THR A 100 -4.69 2.59 14.54
C THR A 100 -3.38 3.33 14.78
N HIS A 101 -3.48 4.63 15.08
CA HIS A 101 -2.35 5.49 15.42
C HIS A 101 -2.76 6.47 16.53
N GLN A 102 -2.03 6.48 17.65
CA GLN A 102 -2.31 7.37 18.79
C GLN A 102 -3.79 7.35 19.24
N GLY A 103 -4.39 6.16 19.27
CA GLY A 103 -5.80 5.96 19.67
C GLY A 103 -6.84 6.39 18.63
N LYS A 104 -6.43 6.89 17.46
CA LYS A 104 -7.32 7.20 16.33
C LYS A 104 -7.33 6.05 15.33
N HIS A 105 -8.48 5.87 14.68
CA HIS A 105 -8.69 4.82 13.70
C HIS A 105 -8.98 5.40 12.31
N TYR A 106 -8.40 4.79 11.28
CA TYR A 106 -8.54 5.22 9.90
C TYR A 106 -8.85 4.02 9.01
N SER A 107 -9.95 4.09 8.26
CA SER A 107 -10.21 3.13 7.18
C SER A 107 -9.16 3.32 6.08
N ALA A 108 -8.55 2.23 5.66
CA ALA A 108 -7.43 2.23 4.73
C ALA A 108 -7.49 0.98 3.84
N PHE A 109 -6.59 0.95 2.86
CA PHE A 109 -6.36 -0.22 2.02
C PHE A 109 -4.88 -0.54 1.98
N ILE A 110 -4.55 -1.83 2.12
CA ILE A 110 -3.28 -2.35 1.64
C ILE A 110 -3.35 -2.34 0.11
N TYR A 111 -2.42 -1.62 -0.50
CA TYR A 111 -2.30 -1.43 -1.95
C TYR A 111 -1.20 -2.32 -2.49
N GLN A 112 -1.55 -3.29 -3.35
CA GLN A 112 -0.60 -4.22 -3.93
C GLN A 112 -0.67 -4.20 -5.46
N PRO A 113 0.21 -3.43 -6.13
CA PRO A 113 0.41 -3.54 -7.56
C PRO A 113 1.11 -4.86 -7.89
N LYS A 114 0.39 -5.72 -8.61
CA LYS A 114 0.86 -6.99 -9.17
C LYS A 114 1.28 -6.76 -10.61
N ALA A 115 2.48 -6.26 -10.79
CA ALA A 115 3.16 -6.38 -12.06
C ALA A 115 3.77 -7.79 -12.07
N GLU A 116 3.14 -8.76 -12.73
CA GLU A 116 3.63 -10.15 -12.86
C GLU A 116 5.00 -10.26 -13.60
N THR A 117 5.72 -9.14 -13.74
CA THR A 117 7.11 -9.03 -14.19
C THR A 117 7.93 -7.96 -13.42
N LYS A 118 7.88 -7.88 -12.09
CA LYS A 118 8.94 -7.15 -11.34
C LYS A 118 10.23 -7.97 -11.32
N VAL A 119 10.90 -8.08 -12.47
CA VAL A 119 12.34 -8.33 -12.48
C VAL A 119 13.00 -7.08 -11.89
N GLY A 120 13.45 -7.15 -10.63
CA GLY A 120 14.36 -6.15 -10.06
C GLY A 120 13.88 -5.28 -8.89
N HIS A 121 12.67 -5.44 -8.35
CA HIS A 121 12.27 -4.70 -7.13
C HIS A 121 11.56 -5.59 -6.11
N PHE A 122 12.36 -6.42 -5.42
CA PHE A 122 11.95 -7.05 -4.18
C PHE A 122 11.85 -5.97 -3.09
N GLN A 123 10.63 -5.57 -2.74
CA GLN A 123 10.42 -4.98 -1.41
C GLN A 123 10.75 -6.06 -0.38
N PRO A 124 11.34 -5.72 0.78
CA PRO A 124 11.51 -6.69 1.86
C PRO A 124 10.17 -7.37 2.13
N ASN A 125 10.17 -8.69 2.32
CA ASN A 125 8.94 -9.51 2.40
C ASN A 125 7.94 -9.06 3.49
N ASN A 126 8.32 -8.13 4.36
CA ASN A 126 7.52 -7.58 5.44
C ASN A 126 7.09 -6.11 5.24
N VAL A 127 7.30 -5.48 4.08
CA VAL A 127 6.83 -4.11 3.85
C VAL A 127 5.53 -4.10 3.06
N VAL A 128 4.53 -3.39 3.56
CA VAL A 128 3.26 -3.15 2.87
C VAL A 128 3.09 -1.67 2.54
N GLU A 129 2.43 -1.39 1.42
CA GLU A 129 2.03 -0.04 1.06
C GLU A 129 0.57 0.18 1.45
N LEU A 130 0.28 1.23 2.21
CA LEU A 130 -1.07 1.58 2.66
C LEU A 130 -1.54 2.87 1.99
N ILE A 131 -2.76 2.85 1.46
CA ILE A 131 -3.51 4.04 1.06
C ILE A 131 -4.49 4.36 2.18
N ALA A 132 -4.37 5.55 2.75
CA ALA A 132 -5.18 6.02 3.87
C ALA A 132 -5.52 7.51 3.68
N PRO A 133 -6.50 8.06 4.44
CA PRO A 133 -6.67 9.50 4.55
C PRO A 133 -5.41 10.17 5.10
N PHE A 134 -5.34 11.49 5.04
CA PHE A 134 -4.22 12.20 5.66
C PHE A 134 -4.22 11.98 7.18
N ILE A 135 -3.14 11.36 7.70
CA ILE A 135 -2.94 11.12 9.14
C ILE A 135 -2.05 12.25 9.67
N ALA A 136 -2.66 13.21 10.36
CA ALA A 136 -1.93 14.34 10.94
C ALA A 136 -0.94 13.86 12.03
N GLY A 137 0.30 14.35 11.95
CA GLY A 137 1.36 14.03 12.92
C GLY A 137 2.14 12.74 12.62
N LEU A 138 1.76 11.97 11.60
CA LEU A 138 2.45 10.73 11.24
C LEU A 138 3.85 11.01 10.66
N SER A 139 4.85 10.35 11.23
CA SER A 139 6.27 10.51 10.90
C SER A 139 6.95 9.18 10.63
N TYR A 140 8.12 9.22 9.99
CA TYR A 140 8.96 8.03 9.88
C TYR A 140 9.42 7.58 11.28
N GLY A 141 9.40 6.26 11.51
CA GLY A 141 9.69 5.66 12.80
C GLY A 141 8.47 5.45 13.70
N ASP A 142 7.33 6.07 13.38
CA ASP A 142 6.09 5.87 14.12
C ASP A 142 5.59 4.43 13.98
N GLU A 143 4.97 3.95 15.04
CA GLU A 143 4.30 2.66 15.06
C GLU A 143 2.85 2.80 14.62
N LEU A 144 2.41 1.87 13.78
CA LEU A 144 1.02 1.69 13.39
C LEU A 144 0.59 0.27 13.74
N GLU A 145 -0.67 0.15 14.14
CA GLU A 145 -1.36 -1.13 14.22
C GLU A 145 -2.34 -1.26 13.06
N LEU A 146 -2.31 -2.41 12.39
CA LEU A 146 -3.23 -2.78 11.32
C LEU A 146 -4.20 -3.84 11.81
N LEU A 147 -5.50 -3.59 11.60
CA LEU A 147 -6.53 -4.62 11.66
C LEU A 147 -6.94 -4.98 10.23
N ILE A 148 -6.85 -6.27 9.91
CA ILE A 148 -7.20 -6.81 8.59
C ILE A 148 -8.34 -7.81 8.78
N ASN A 149 -9.41 -7.65 8.03
CA ASN A 149 -10.51 -8.60 8.02
C ASN A 149 -10.19 -9.70 7.01
N GLY A 150 -10.08 -10.95 7.48
CA GLY A 150 -9.90 -12.13 6.64
C GLY A 150 -11.19 -12.88 6.37
#